data_AF-A0A1G9Y992-F1
#
_entry.id   AF-A0A1G9Y992-F1
#
_cell.length_a   1.000
_cell.length_b   1.000
_cell.length_c   1.000
_cell.angle_alpha   90.00
_cell.angle_beta   90.00
_cell.angle_gamma   90.00
#
_symmetry.space_group_name_H-M   'P 1'
#
loop_
_entity.id
_entity.type
_entity.pdbx_description
1 polymer ?
#
loop_
_entity_poly.entity_id
_entity_poly.type
_entity_poly.pdbx_seq_one_letter_code
_entity_poly.pdbx_strand_id
1 'polypeptide(L)'
;MQRREPPLTEEGWYALHDFRTVDWDAWRDAPERTRERAVGEGIAFLDTHSDPETGGTAVYTVLGHKADLVVLHLRPTLDELDQLERGFESTEFAGFTEQTSSYISVTEASGYTERAREYFEGEVDDDSGLAQYIQSRLHPEIPDMDYLSFYPMSKRRTAEDNWYDLPFEDRAEHMASHGDIGRDYGGKVQQMITGSVGLDDHEWGVTLWADDMTDVKDLLYEMRFDPSTSRFAEFGQFYTGRRFEPRDLPAFMAGEAVPAEEGDAHGHGEGGHHGDGEGGHHHGDGDEDERPATDHGADVRSALEEEGVYGGQPHGEDVYAVVLYSDADPDELFDEVEGLRSNFEHYDSHVKTAVYQSDGDAPTAVASVWETQSAADTASGFLSDLPGIVRQAGDDAAADTWGTMGMFYATKPEKRTDFVEKFETVGNVLADMDGHITTDLLANREDENDMFIASRWESQDDAMAFFRSDAFSDTVDWGRDVLADRPRHVFLA
;
A
#
# COMPACT_ATOMS: atom_id res chain seq x y z
N MET A 1 5.40 46.91 -1.20
CA MET A 1 4.90 45.58 -0.83
C MET A 1 5.32 44.63 -1.93
N GLN A 2 6.11 43.62 -1.60
CA GLN A 2 6.43 42.54 -2.53
C GLN A 2 5.29 41.53 -2.43
N ARG A 3 4.64 41.20 -3.56
CA ARG A 3 3.62 40.15 -3.60
C ARG A 3 4.35 38.81 -3.45
N ARG A 4 3.87 37.93 -2.56
CA ARG A 4 4.37 36.56 -2.45
C ARG A 4 3.74 35.69 -3.53
N GLU A 5 4.53 34.76 -4.04
CA GLU A 5 4.12 33.76 -5.00
C GLU A 5 3.39 32.62 -4.28
N PRO A 6 2.14 32.27 -4.64
CA PRO A 6 1.46 31.10 -4.09
C PRO A 6 2.03 29.81 -4.70
N PRO A 7 1.90 28.65 -4.03
CA PRO A 7 2.13 27.37 -4.70
C PRO A 7 1.10 27.14 -5.81
N LEU A 8 1.49 26.38 -6.83
CA LEU A 8 0.54 25.80 -7.76
C LEU A 8 -0.23 24.67 -7.07
N THR A 9 -1.50 24.55 -7.39
CA THR A 9 -2.37 23.47 -6.91
C THR A 9 -3.16 22.91 -8.08
N GLU A 10 -3.47 21.63 -7.99
CA GLU A 10 -4.54 21.00 -8.78
C GLU A 10 -5.46 20.29 -7.79
N GLU A 11 -6.74 20.31 -8.12
CA GLU A 11 -7.83 19.83 -7.30
C GLU A 11 -8.49 18.62 -7.95
N GLY A 12 -8.80 17.60 -7.15
CA GLY A 12 -9.47 16.39 -7.60
C GLY A 12 -10.89 16.25 -7.05
N TRP A 13 -11.18 15.12 -6.39
CA TRP A 13 -12.48 14.88 -5.76
C TRP A 13 -12.76 15.82 -4.58
N TYR A 14 -14.02 16.25 -4.49
CA TYR A 14 -14.54 16.89 -3.29
C TYR A 14 -14.76 15.86 -2.19
N ALA A 15 -14.52 16.25 -0.95
CA ALA A 15 -14.68 15.42 0.24
C ALA A 15 -15.66 16.04 1.23
N LEU A 16 -16.59 15.24 1.74
CA LEU A 16 -17.45 15.55 2.88
C LEU A 16 -17.18 14.56 4.01
N HIS A 17 -16.76 15.07 5.16
CA HIS A 17 -16.78 14.33 6.42
C HIS A 17 -18.04 14.71 7.20
N ASP A 18 -19.02 13.83 7.30
CA ASP A 18 -20.29 14.05 8.02
C ASP A 18 -20.28 13.32 9.37
N PHE A 19 -20.15 14.08 10.47
CA PHE A 19 -20.04 13.54 11.83
C PHE A 19 -21.40 13.53 12.55
N ARG A 20 -21.81 12.36 13.05
CA ARG A 20 -23.12 12.18 13.66
C ARG A 20 -23.06 11.50 15.03
N THR A 21 -23.94 11.89 15.93
CA THR A 21 -24.24 11.16 17.17
C THR A 21 -25.55 10.41 17.03
N VAL A 22 -25.67 9.26 17.70
CA VAL A 22 -26.90 8.46 17.73
C VAL A 22 -27.75 8.91 18.92
N ASP A 23 -29.04 9.14 18.68
CA ASP A 23 -30.03 9.23 19.75
C ASP A 23 -30.34 7.82 20.26
N TRP A 24 -29.50 7.38 21.20
CA TRP A 24 -29.60 6.04 21.78
C TRP A 24 -30.89 5.81 22.56
N ASP A 25 -31.51 6.85 23.11
CA ASP A 25 -32.80 6.74 23.80
C ASP A 25 -33.93 6.51 22.78
N ALA A 26 -33.99 7.32 21.73
CA ALA A 26 -34.95 7.12 20.64
C ALA A 26 -34.76 5.74 19.97
N TRP A 27 -33.51 5.31 19.76
CA TRP A 27 -33.21 3.99 19.21
C TRP A 27 -33.75 2.87 20.11
N ARG A 28 -33.47 2.90 21.42
CA ARG A 28 -33.94 1.87 22.36
C ARG A 28 -35.46 1.83 22.49
N ASP A 29 -36.12 2.98 22.42
CA ASP A 29 -37.58 3.10 22.54
C ASP A 29 -38.32 2.71 21.25
N ALA A 30 -37.63 2.64 20.11
CA ALA A 30 -38.23 2.32 18.83
C ALA A 30 -38.66 0.84 18.72
N PRO A 31 -39.83 0.55 18.11
CA PRO A 31 -40.22 -0.82 17.81
C PRO A 31 -39.16 -1.56 16.97
N GLU A 32 -38.99 -2.86 17.21
CA GLU A 32 -38.04 -3.72 16.48
C GLU A 32 -38.17 -3.57 14.96
N ARG A 33 -39.40 -3.59 14.42
CA ARG A 33 -39.65 -3.38 13.00
C ARG A 33 -39.15 -2.03 12.46
N THR A 34 -39.18 -0.97 13.28
CA THR A 34 -38.64 0.34 12.90
C THR A 34 -37.12 0.29 12.89
N ARG A 35 -36.51 -0.34 13.90
CA ARG A 35 -35.06 -0.53 13.99
C ARG A 35 -34.51 -1.34 12.81
N GLU A 36 -35.15 -2.46 12.47
CA GLU A 36 -34.80 -3.30 11.32
C GLU A 36 -34.87 -2.53 9.99
N ARG A 37 -35.93 -1.73 9.80
CA ARG A 37 -36.07 -0.92 8.57
C ARG A 37 -35.04 0.20 8.51
N ALA A 38 -34.82 0.90 9.63
CA ALA A 38 -33.82 1.96 9.71
C ALA A 38 -32.43 1.42 9.36
N VAL A 39 -31.99 0.34 10.00
CA VAL A 39 -30.70 -0.30 9.68
C VAL A 39 -30.67 -0.79 8.24
N GLY A 40 -31.73 -1.46 7.74
CA GLY A 40 -31.78 -1.90 6.35
C GLY A 40 -31.67 -0.77 5.32
N GLU A 41 -32.35 0.37 5.55
CA GLU A 41 -32.26 1.56 4.70
C GLU A 41 -30.88 2.23 4.81
N GLY A 42 -30.29 2.28 6.01
CA GLY A 42 -28.94 2.79 6.24
C GLY A 42 -27.87 1.97 5.51
N ILE A 43 -27.91 0.65 5.64
CA ILE A 43 -27.03 -0.28 4.91
C ILE A 43 -27.17 -0.06 3.41
N ALA A 44 -28.41 -0.09 2.90
CA ALA A 44 -28.66 0.06 1.46
C ALA A 44 -28.15 1.41 0.93
N PHE A 45 -28.31 2.50 1.70
CA PHE A 45 -27.78 3.80 1.34
C PHE A 45 -26.24 3.77 1.29
N LEU A 46 -25.57 3.31 2.34
CA LEU A 46 -24.10 3.31 2.39
C LEU A 46 -23.49 2.41 1.31
N ASP A 47 -24.04 1.20 1.13
CA ASP A 47 -23.59 0.22 0.14
C ASP A 47 -23.79 0.68 -1.31
N THR A 48 -24.92 1.34 -1.61
CA THR A 48 -25.16 1.89 -2.95
C THR A 48 -24.12 2.95 -3.35
N HIS A 49 -23.49 3.59 -2.37
CA HIS A 49 -22.60 4.73 -2.59
C HIS A 49 -21.14 4.44 -2.25
N SER A 50 -20.78 3.17 -1.98
CA SER A 50 -19.43 2.73 -1.60
C SER A 50 -18.46 2.57 -2.79
N ASP A 51 -18.99 2.49 -4.01
CA ASP A 51 -18.22 2.23 -5.24
C ASP A 51 -17.07 3.24 -5.45
N PRO A 52 -15.80 2.78 -5.40
CA PRO A 52 -14.63 3.64 -5.57
C PRO A 52 -14.55 4.28 -6.95
N GLU A 53 -15.08 3.65 -8.02
CA GLU A 53 -15.05 4.23 -9.38
C GLU A 53 -15.82 5.56 -9.47
N THR A 54 -16.78 5.76 -8.56
CA THR A 54 -17.60 6.98 -8.47
C THR A 54 -17.16 7.93 -7.35
N GLY A 55 -16.06 7.62 -6.66
CA GLY A 55 -15.56 8.38 -5.52
C GLY A 55 -15.53 7.58 -4.22
N GLY A 56 -16.57 6.77 -3.96
CA GLY A 56 -16.66 5.94 -2.77
C GLY A 56 -17.24 6.64 -1.54
N THR A 57 -17.81 5.81 -0.65
CA THR A 57 -18.33 6.21 0.67
C THR A 57 -17.84 5.19 1.68
N ALA A 58 -17.31 5.66 2.80
CA ALA A 58 -16.91 4.81 3.90
C ALA A 58 -17.51 5.30 5.21
N VAL A 59 -17.74 4.36 6.14
CA VAL A 59 -18.28 4.65 7.46
C VAL A 59 -17.29 4.18 8.53
N TYR A 60 -17.16 5.01 9.55
CA TYR A 60 -16.31 4.74 10.71
C TYR A 60 -17.12 5.00 11.97
N THR A 61 -16.90 4.19 13.00
CA THR A 61 -17.25 4.59 14.37
C THR A 61 -16.43 5.81 14.77
N VAL A 62 -16.86 6.59 15.76
CA VAL A 62 -16.03 7.66 16.34
C VAL A 62 -15.98 7.48 17.85
N LEU A 63 -14.77 7.54 18.41
CA LEU A 63 -14.55 7.38 19.85
C LEU A 63 -14.72 8.70 20.61
N GLY A 64 -15.40 8.64 21.74
CA GLY A 64 -15.64 9.77 22.63
C GLY A 64 -17.01 10.41 22.42
N HIS A 65 -17.16 11.68 22.80
CA HIS A 65 -18.46 12.37 22.82
C HIS A 65 -18.66 13.35 21.66
N LYS A 66 -17.69 13.45 20.74
CA LYS A 66 -17.76 14.43 19.64
C LYS A 66 -18.70 13.96 18.53
N ALA A 67 -18.71 12.65 18.27
CA ALA A 67 -19.57 11.94 17.35
C ALA A 67 -19.54 10.45 17.73
N ASP A 68 -20.54 9.70 17.27
CA ASP A 68 -20.57 8.23 17.36
C ASP A 68 -20.19 7.57 16.02
N LEU A 69 -20.41 8.25 14.90
CA LEU A 69 -20.03 7.82 13.56
C LEU A 69 -19.61 8.98 12.67
N VAL A 70 -18.80 8.69 11.67
CA VAL A 70 -18.51 9.59 10.55
C VAL A 70 -18.75 8.86 9.24
N VAL A 71 -19.44 9.54 8.32
CA VAL A 71 -19.58 9.10 6.93
C VAL A 71 -18.67 9.98 6.08
N LEU A 72 -17.68 9.36 5.44
CA LEU A 72 -16.79 10.03 4.49
C LEU A 72 -17.28 9.76 3.08
N HIS A 73 -17.59 10.84 2.34
CA HIS A 73 -17.90 10.80 0.92
C HIS A 73 -16.81 11.49 0.12
N LEU A 74 -16.33 10.87 -0.96
CA LEU A 74 -15.54 11.54 -1.99
C LEU A 74 -16.34 11.59 -3.29
N ARG A 75 -16.43 12.72 -3.99
CA ARG A 75 -17.17 12.82 -5.27
C ARG A 75 -16.52 13.79 -6.26
N PRO A 76 -16.69 13.58 -7.57
CA PRO A 76 -16.19 14.52 -8.58
C PRO A 76 -16.79 15.92 -8.49
N THR A 77 -18.01 16.07 -7.95
CA THR A 77 -18.69 17.38 -7.86
C THR A 77 -19.31 17.66 -6.50
N LEU A 78 -19.40 18.94 -6.14
CA LEU A 78 -20.13 19.41 -4.94
C LEU A 78 -21.63 19.10 -5.01
N ASP A 79 -22.23 19.13 -6.21
CA ASP A 79 -23.66 18.84 -6.39
C ASP A 79 -23.97 17.38 -5.98
N GLU A 80 -23.05 16.46 -6.22
CA GLU A 80 -23.17 15.07 -5.78
C GLU A 80 -23.07 14.94 -4.25
N LEU A 81 -22.15 15.67 -3.60
CA LEU A 81 -22.06 15.70 -2.14
C LEU A 81 -23.34 16.29 -1.51
N ASP A 82 -23.86 17.39 -2.04
CA ASP A 82 -25.13 18.00 -1.60
C ASP A 82 -26.33 17.04 -1.79
N GLN A 83 -26.32 16.23 -2.85
CA GLN A 83 -27.33 15.21 -3.05
C GLN A 83 -27.20 14.06 -2.04
N LEU A 84 -25.98 13.60 -1.75
CA LEU A 84 -25.72 12.52 -0.80
C LEU A 84 -26.09 12.90 0.63
N GLU A 85 -25.65 14.08 1.08
CA GLU A 85 -25.93 14.59 2.42
C GLU A 85 -27.45 14.62 2.67
N ARG A 86 -28.21 15.22 1.75
CA ARG A 86 -29.69 15.28 1.84
C ARG A 86 -30.35 13.93 1.57
N GLY A 87 -29.72 13.08 0.78
CA GLY A 87 -30.17 11.72 0.50
C GLY A 87 -30.14 10.85 1.76
N PHE A 88 -29.08 10.98 2.57
CA PHE A 88 -28.97 10.28 3.83
C PHE A 88 -30.10 10.69 4.79
N GLU A 89 -30.43 11.98 4.88
CA GLU A 89 -31.56 12.50 5.68
C GLU A 89 -32.93 11.91 5.30
N SER A 90 -33.06 11.32 4.11
CA SER A 90 -34.30 10.66 3.69
C SER A 90 -34.44 9.22 4.20
N THR A 91 -33.38 8.64 4.75
CA THR A 91 -33.39 7.30 5.36
C THR A 91 -34.00 7.33 6.75
N GLU A 92 -34.61 6.23 7.18
CA GLU A 92 -35.02 6.12 8.58
C GLU A 92 -33.86 6.03 9.56
N PHE A 93 -32.69 5.56 9.13
CA PHE A 93 -31.50 5.55 9.97
C PHE A 93 -31.10 6.95 10.40
N ALA A 94 -31.11 7.92 9.47
CA ALA A 94 -30.79 9.31 9.77
C ALA A 94 -31.70 9.90 10.86
N GLY A 95 -32.96 9.45 10.95
CA GLY A 95 -33.90 9.85 12.00
C GLY A 95 -33.51 9.45 13.42
N PHE A 96 -32.52 8.54 13.59
CA PHE A 96 -31.92 8.18 14.87
C PHE A 96 -30.56 8.83 15.09
N THR A 97 -30.15 9.75 14.22
CA THR A 97 -28.86 10.42 14.29
C THR A 97 -29.04 11.93 14.30
N GLU A 98 -28.09 12.64 14.89
CA GLU A 98 -27.97 14.10 14.81
C GLU A 98 -26.59 14.45 14.25
N GLN A 99 -26.55 15.32 13.23
CA GLN A 99 -25.30 15.87 12.72
C GLN A 99 -24.69 16.82 13.76
N THR A 100 -23.48 16.52 14.19
CA THR A 100 -22.74 17.27 15.23
C THR A 100 -21.70 18.20 14.65
N SER A 101 -21.11 17.82 13.53
CA SER A 101 -20.11 18.58 12.79
C SER A 101 -20.07 18.09 11.35
N SER A 102 -19.52 18.88 10.46
CA SER A 102 -19.14 18.44 9.12
C SER A 102 -17.85 19.13 8.67
N TYR A 103 -17.25 18.65 7.58
CA TYR A 103 -16.15 19.34 6.92
C TYR A 103 -16.17 19.12 5.41
N ILE A 104 -16.22 20.21 4.64
CA ILE A 104 -16.22 20.24 3.17
C ILE A 104 -14.87 20.68 2.64
N SER A 105 -14.33 19.92 1.70
CA SER A 105 -12.99 20.18 1.14
C SER A 105 -12.82 19.56 -0.24
N VAL A 106 -11.66 19.72 -0.87
CA VAL A 106 -11.30 19.10 -2.16
C VAL A 106 -9.89 18.55 -2.09
N THR A 107 -9.63 17.35 -2.61
CA THR A 107 -8.28 16.76 -2.64
C THR A 107 -7.32 17.69 -3.38
N GLU A 108 -6.12 17.88 -2.82
CA GLU A 108 -5.19 18.90 -3.31
C GLU A 108 -3.80 18.28 -3.51
N ALA A 109 -3.26 18.40 -4.72
CA ALA A 109 -1.85 18.19 -4.98
C ALA A 109 -1.14 19.55 -5.07
N SER A 110 -0.15 19.79 -4.20
CA SER A 110 0.59 21.06 -4.15
C SER A 110 1.95 21.01 -4.85
N GLY A 111 2.32 22.07 -5.56
CA GLY A 111 3.60 22.25 -6.27
C GLY A 111 4.77 22.74 -5.41
N TYR A 112 4.90 22.29 -4.15
CA TYR A 112 6.04 22.71 -3.32
C TYR A 112 7.36 22.03 -3.72
N THR A 113 7.32 20.76 -4.14
CA THR A 113 8.51 20.03 -4.60
C THR A 113 8.85 20.41 -6.05
N GLU A 114 10.13 20.30 -6.43
CA GLU A 114 10.58 20.58 -7.80
C GLU A 114 9.91 19.65 -8.81
N ARG A 115 9.86 18.35 -8.52
CA ARG A 115 9.14 17.35 -9.33
C ARG A 115 7.67 17.72 -9.55
N ALA A 116 6.96 18.13 -8.49
CA ALA A 116 5.57 18.55 -8.64
C ALA A 116 5.43 19.80 -9.52
N ARG A 117 6.39 20.74 -9.48
CA ARG A 117 6.39 21.92 -10.36
C ARG A 117 6.60 21.56 -11.82
N GLU A 118 7.51 20.64 -12.12
CA GLU A 118 7.70 20.13 -13.50
C GLU A 118 6.40 19.56 -14.06
N TYR A 119 5.63 18.84 -13.23
CA TYR A 119 4.30 18.37 -13.60
C TYR A 119 3.33 19.52 -13.91
N PHE A 120 3.22 20.53 -13.03
CA PHE A 120 2.34 21.68 -13.25
C PHE A 120 2.76 22.57 -14.44
N GLU A 121 4.05 22.58 -14.78
CA GLU A 121 4.59 23.31 -15.93
C GLU A 121 4.41 22.54 -17.25
N GLY A 122 3.89 21.31 -17.20
CA GLY A 122 3.66 20.46 -18.37
C GLY A 122 4.95 19.87 -18.94
N GLU A 123 5.98 19.76 -18.12
CA GLU A 123 7.30 19.21 -18.49
C GLU A 123 7.41 17.70 -18.23
N VAL A 124 6.35 17.11 -17.67
CA VAL A 124 6.23 15.70 -17.33
C VAL A 124 5.25 15.03 -18.28
N ASP A 125 5.59 13.84 -18.78
CA ASP A 125 4.70 13.04 -19.62
C ASP A 125 3.49 12.53 -18.81
N ASP A 126 2.30 12.56 -19.40
CA ASP A 126 1.04 12.14 -18.77
C ASP A 126 1.09 10.66 -18.32
N ASP A 127 1.86 9.82 -19.02
CA ASP A 127 2.00 8.39 -18.69
C ASP A 127 3.12 8.12 -17.66
N SER A 128 3.82 9.16 -17.19
CA SER A 128 4.91 9.00 -16.22
C SER A 128 4.40 8.56 -14.84
N GLY A 129 5.26 7.86 -14.08
CA GLY A 129 4.93 7.47 -12.70
C GLY A 129 4.64 8.66 -11.78
N LEU A 130 5.22 9.84 -12.05
CA LEU A 130 4.93 11.07 -11.29
C LEU A 130 3.52 11.61 -11.57
N ALA A 131 3.10 11.62 -12.85
CA ALA A 131 1.75 11.99 -13.22
C ALA A 131 0.73 11.02 -12.59
N GLN A 132 0.98 9.71 -12.66
CA GLN A 132 0.14 8.69 -12.02
C GLN A 132 0.07 8.87 -10.49
N TYR A 133 1.20 9.16 -9.83
CA TYR A 133 1.23 9.46 -8.40
C TYR A 133 0.42 10.72 -8.03
N ILE A 134 0.47 11.77 -8.85
CA ILE A 134 -0.34 12.97 -8.61
C ILE A 134 -1.82 12.65 -8.81
N GLN A 135 -2.17 11.92 -9.87
CA GLN A 135 -3.54 11.50 -10.15
C GLN A 135 -4.12 10.63 -9.02
N SER A 136 -3.34 9.73 -8.41
CA SER A 136 -3.81 8.93 -7.27
C SER A 136 -4.06 9.76 -6.00
N ARG A 137 -3.41 10.92 -5.86
CA ARG A 137 -3.72 11.87 -4.77
C ARG A 137 -4.92 12.76 -5.06
N LEU A 138 -5.17 13.07 -6.32
CA LEU A 138 -6.33 13.85 -6.75
C LEU A 138 -7.60 12.99 -6.73
N HIS A 139 -7.49 11.72 -7.09
CA HIS A 139 -8.61 10.78 -7.17
C HIS A 139 -8.33 9.53 -6.30
N PRO A 140 -8.18 9.69 -4.97
CA PRO A 140 -7.78 8.59 -4.10
C PRO A 140 -8.96 7.66 -3.80
N GLU A 141 -8.70 6.36 -3.81
CA GLU A 141 -9.60 5.39 -3.19
C GLU A 141 -9.48 5.46 -1.65
N ILE A 142 -10.59 5.25 -0.93
CA ILE A 142 -10.57 5.20 0.53
C ILE A 142 -9.95 3.87 0.97
N PRO A 143 -8.79 3.87 1.65
CA PRO A 143 -8.05 2.65 1.93
C PRO A 143 -8.76 1.72 2.90
N ASP A 144 -8.52 0.43 2.74
CA ASP A 144 -9.02 -0.63 3.62
C ASP A 144 -8.12 -0.83 4.84
N MET A 145 -7.93 0.25 5.59
CA MET A 145 -7.22 0.26 6.87
C MET A 145 -8.20 0.37 8.02
N ASP A 146 -7.83 -0.21 9.15
CA ASP A 146 -8.71 -0.38 10.31
C ASP A 146 -9.18 0.94 10.92
N TYR A 147 -8.33 1.97 10.93
CA TYR A 147 -8.61 3.22 11.64
C TYR A 147 -8.47 4.46 10.76
N LEU A 148 -9.23 5.48 11.14
CA LEU A 148 -9.19 6.83 10.59
C LEU A 148 -8.87 7.83 11.71
N SER A 149 -8.05 8.83 11.39
CA SER A 149 -7.84 10.05 12.16
C SER A 149 -8.05 11.26 11.26
N PHE A 150 -9.06 12.07 11.56
CA PHE A 150 -9.36 13.30 10.83
C PHE A 150 -9.10 14.52 11.71
N TYR A 151 -8.50 15.56 11.14
CA TYR A 151 -8.46 16.87 11.76
C TYR A 151 -8.34 17.99 10.72
N PRO A 152 -9.03 19.13 10.91
CA PRO A 152 -8.80 20.30 10.09
C PRO A 152 -7.63 21.12 10.65
N MET A 153 -6.95 21.88 9.78
CA MET A 153 -5.85 22.75 10.18
C MET A 153 -5.70 23.99 9.28
N SER A 154 -4.97 24.96 9.81
CA SER A 154 -4.58 26.18 9.10
C SER A 154 -3.10 26.48 9.31
N LYS A 155 -2.55 27.36 8.47
CA LYS A 155 -1.23 27.95 8.64
C LYS A 155 -1.35 29.34 9.27
N ARG A 156 -0.61 29.53 10.37
CA ARG A 156 -0.62 30.72 11.22
C ARG A 156 -0.30 32.00 10.46
N ARG A 157 -0.98 33.09 10.85
CA ARG A 157 -0.84 34.45 10.29
C ARG A 157 -0.65 35.52 11.37
N THR A 158 0.19 35.23 12.37
CA THR A 158 0.51 36.18 13.45
C THR A 158 1.64 37.13 13.05
N ALA A 159 1.88 38.18 13.85
CA ALA A 159 2.93 39.16 13.54
C ALA A 159 4.36 38.57 13.53
N GLU A 160 4.60 37.50 14.30
CA GLU A 160 5.91 36.85 14.42
C GLU A 160 6.02 35.64 13.46
N ASP A 161 4.97 34.84 13.38
CA ASP A 161 4.89 33.66 12.50
C ASP A 161 3.71 33.83 11.53
N ASN A 162 4.01 34.29 10.31
CA ASN A 162 3.06 34.38 9.21
C ASN A 162 3.55 33.56 8.01
N TRP A 163 2.93 32.40 7.79
CA TRP A 163 3.25 31.48 6.69
C TRP A 163 3.14 32.15 5.31
N TYR A 164 2.11 32.98 5.13
CA TYR A 164 1.79 33.61 3.84
C TYR A 164 2.68 34.81 3.51
N ASP A 165 3.44 35.31 4.49
CA ASP A 165 4.44 36.38 4.28
C ASP A 165 5.84 35.83 3.98
N LEU A 166 6.06 34.51 4.09
CA LEU A 166 7.34 33.88 3.72
C LEU A 166 7.58 33.94 2.19
N PRO A 167 8.84 34.03 1.74
CA PRO A 167 9.23 33.65 0.39
C PRO A 167 8.78 32.23 0.01
N PHE A 168 8.64 31.95 -1.28
CA PHE A 168 8.27 30.62 -1.75
C PHE A 168 9.32 29.57 -1.39
N GLU A 169 10.61 29.88 -1.59
CA GLU A 169 11.74 28.99 -1.27
C GLU A 169 11.73 28.57 0.20
N ASP A 170 11.56 29.51 1.14
CA ASP A 170 11.47 29.22 2.57
C ASP A 170 10.28 28.29 2.90
N ARG A 171 9.12 28.47 2.25
CA ARG A 171 7.98 27.55 2.42
C ARG A 171 8.27 26.18 1.83
N ALA A 172 8.92 26.11 0.68
CA ALA A 172 9.29 24.86 0.03
C ALA A 172 10.28 24.06 0.87
N GLU A 173 11.27 24.71 1.49
CA GLU A 173 12.21 24.07 2.43
C GLU A 173 11.49 23.50 3.65
N HIS A 174 10.58 24.27 4.25
CA HIS A 174 9.73 23.80 5.33
C HIS A 174 8.88 22.57 4.91
N MET A 175 8.36 22.55 3.70
CA MET A 175 7.52 21.44 3.23
C MET A 175 8.33 20.23 2.77
N ALA A 176 9.57 20.42 2.33
CA ALA A 176 10.50 19.31 2.10
C ALA A 176 10.78 18.56 3.40
N SER A 177 11.22 19.28 4.45
CA SER A 177 11.49 18.70 5.79
C SER A 177 10.26 17.99 6.38
N HIS A 178 9.08 18.60 6.26
CA HIS A 178 7.83 17.97 6.68
C HIS A 178 7.51 16.69 5.89
N GLY A 179 7.73 16.72 4.57
CA GLY A 179 7.53 15.57 3.70
C GLY A 179 8.50 14.44 3.97
N ASP A 180 9.74 14.73 4.37
CA ASP A 180 10.74 13.73 4.75
C ASP A 180 10.24 12.90 5.94
N ILE A 181 9.77 13.54 7.02
CA ILE A 181 9.15 12.85 8.16
C ILE A 181 7.96 12.00 7.70
N GLY A 182 7.09 12.54 6.85
CA GLY A 182 5.93 11.78 6.35
C GLY A 182 6.31 10.51 5.57
N ARG A 183 7.45 10.50 4.87
CA ARG A 183 7.92 9.32 4.12
C ARG A 183 8.38 8.18 5.03
N ASP A 184 8.91 8.50 6.21
CA ASP A 184 9.38 7.51 7.19
C ASP A 184 8.22 6.67 7.76
N TYR A 185 6.98 7.15 7.64
CA TYR A 185 5.74 6.45 8.04
C TYR A 185 5.02 5.79 6.85
N GLY A 186 5.64 5.76 5.67
CA GLY A 186 5.12 5.07 4.49
C GLY A 186 4.86 3.59 4.79
N GLY A 187 3.69 3.09 4.35
CA GLY A 187 3.23 1.73 4.64
C GLY A 187 2.55 1.55 6.00
N LYS A 188 2.74 2.47 6.95
CA LYS A 188 2.07 2.46 8.26
C LYS A 188 0.91 3.44 8.32
N VAL A 189 1.12 4.64 7.77
CA VAL A 189 0.11 5.71 7.71
C VAL A 189 -0.11 6.16 6.28
N GLN A 190 -1.35 6.08 5.82
CA GLN A 190 -1.77 6.67 4.56
C GLN A 190 -2.46 8.01 4.81
N GLN A 191 -2.16 9.02 3.99
CA GLN A 191 -2.75 10.35 4.14
C GLN A 191 -3.55 10.76 2.91
N MET A 192 -4.65 11.47 3.17
CA MET A 192 -5.34 12.31 2.20
C MET A 192 -5.36 13.73 2.74
N ILE A 193 -4.88 14.67 1.92
CA ILE A 193 -4.89 16.10 2.22
C ILE A 193 -5.89 16.77 1.29
N THR A 194 -6.80 17.54 1.88
CA THR A 194 -7.82 18.27 1.15
C THR A 194 -7.73 19.77 1.46
N GLY A 195 -7.73 20.61 0.43
CA GLY A 195 -7.83 22.07 0.56
C GLY A 195 -9.27 22.51 0.80
N SER A 196 -9.45 23.53 1.64
CA SER A 196 -10.79 24.04 2.00
C SER A 196 -10.87 25.55 2.09
N VAL A 197 -9.86 26.28 1.60
CA VAL A 197 -9.87 27.75 1.57
C VAL A 197 -11.07 28.26 0.75
N GLY A 198 -12.03 28.89 1.43
CA GLY A 198 -13.26 29.37 0.82
C GLY A 198 -14.40 28.35 0.74
N LEU A 199 -14.17 27.13 1.22
CA LEU A 199 -15.16 26.06 1.36
C LEU A 199 -15.58 25.84 2.81
N ASP A 200 -14.63 25.89 3.75
CA ASP A 200 -14.85 25.63 5.19
C ASP A 200 -14.02 26.57 6.09
N ASP A 201 -14.12 26.40 7.41
CA ASP A 201 -13.57 27.28 8.45
C ASP A 201 -12.03 27.22 8.56
N HIS A 202 -11.46 26.08 8.21
CA HIS A 202 -10.00 25.85 8.20
C HIS A 202 -9.47 25.79 6.75
N GLU A 203 -8.15 25.79 6.61
CA GLU A 203 -7.51 25.92 5.27
C GLU A 203 -7.29 24.54 4.62
N TRP A 204 -7.11 23.49 5.43
CA TRP A 204 -7.02 22.10 4.97
C TRP A 204 -7.75 21.13 5.91
N GLY A 205 -8.32 20.06 5.34
CA GLY A 205 -8.67 18.83 6.04
C GLY A 205 -7.56 17.80 5.89
N VAL A 206 -7.21 17.13 6.99
CA VAL A 206 -6.21 16.06 7.00
C VAL A 206 -6.87 14.77 7.48
N THR A 207 -6.89 13.77 6.61
CA THR A 207 -7.37 12.43 6.91
C THR A 207 -6.21 11.45 6.86
N LEU A 208 -5.98 10.74 7.95
CA LEU A 208 -4.94 9.73 8.09
C LEU A 208 -5.59 8.38 8.34
N TRP A 209 -5.12 7.34 7.68
CA TRP A 209 -5.49 5.96 7.92
C TRP A 209 -4.29 5.14 8.37
N ALA A 210 -4.53 4.18 9.26
CA ALA A 210 -3.53 3.25 9.74
C ALA A 210 -4.21 2.02 10.35
N ASP A 211 -3.48 0.91 10.42
CA ASP A 211 -3.92 -0.29 11.15
C ASP A 211 -3.60 -0.21 12.65
N ASP A 212 -2.60 0.60 13.03
CA ASP A 212 -2.34 0.98 14.42
C ASP A 212 -2.38 2.50 14.60
N MET A 213 -3.29 2.96 15.47
CA MET A 213 -3.39 4.38 15.83
C MET A 213 -2.15 4.92 16.57
N THR A 214 -1.27 4.08 17.08
CA THR A 214 0.02 4.52 17.61
C THR A 214 0.94 5.08 16.53
N ASP A 215 0.89 4.56 15.29
CA ASP A 215 1.65 5.09 14.17
C ASP A 215 1.21 6.51 13.82
N VAL A 216 -0.10 6.76 13.79
CA VAL A 216 -0.65 8.12 13.59
C VAL A 216 -0.22 9.06 14.71
N LYS A 217 -0.25 8.57 15.96
CA LYS A 217 0.18 9.36 17.11
C LYS A 217 1.66 9.73 16.98
N ASP A 218 2.51 8.78 16.61
CA ASP A 218 3.95 8.97 16.52
C ASP A 218 4.31 9.92 15.37
N LEU A 219 3.71 9.74 14.19
CA LEU A 219 3.81 10.66 13.05
C LEU A 219 3.48 12.09 13.45
N LEU A 220 2.30 12.31 14.02
CA LEU A 220 1.84 13.65 14.39
C LEU A 220 2.62 14.24 15.57
N TYR A 221 3.18 13.40 16.43
CA TYR A 221 4.02 13.85 17.53
C TYR A 221 5.37 14.32 17.02
N GLU A 222 6.01 13.54 16.15
CA GLU A 222 7.29 13.88 15.52
C GLU A 222 7.18 15.12 14.64
N MET A 223 6.17 15.19 13.78
CA MET A 223 5.91 16.36 12.92
C MET A 223 5.77 17.65 13.72
N ARG A 224 5.32 17.63 14.98
CA ARG A 224 5.21 18.83 15.82
C ARG A 224 6.55 19.42 16.22
N PHE A 225 7.65 18.68 16.10
CA PHE A 225 9.00 19.19 16.34
C PHE A 225 9.63 19.79 15.09
N ASP A 226 9.08 19.52 13.90
CA ASP A 226 9.48 20.20 12.67
C ASP A 226 9.01 21.67 12.68
N PRO A 227 9.86 22.65 12.29
CA PRO A 227 9.49 24.06 12.26
C PRO A 227 8.29 24.41 11.39
N SER A 228 8.00 23.64 10.33
CA SER A 228 6.81 23.85 9.49
C SER A 228 5.51 23.68 10.26
N THR A 229 5.54 22.85 11.32
CA THR A 229 4.41 22.54 12.19
C THR A 229 4.50 23.36 13.48
N SER A 230 5.63 23.33 14.17
CA SER A 230 5.78 23.93 15.51
C SER A 230 5.54 25.44 15.50
N ARG A 231 5.92 26.13 14.41
CA ARG A 231 5.73 27.57 14.24
C ARG A 231 4.41 27.92 13.54
N PHE A 232 4.02 27.13 12.54
CA PHE A 232 2.97 27.55 11.61
C PHE A 232 1.69 26.74 11.68
N ALA A 233 1.62 25.55 12.27
CA ALA A 233 0.38 24.80 12.31
C ALA A 233 -0.59 25.34 13.38
N GLU A 234 -1.86 25.45 13.00
CA GLU A 234 -3.00 25.69 13.88
C GLU A 234 -4.01 24.55 13.66
N PHE A 235 -4.18 23.70 14.68
CA PHE A 235 -5.02 22.50 14.57
C PHE A 235 -6.42 22.76 15.12
N GLY A 236 -7.43 22.22 14.44
CA GLY A 236 -8.79 22.09 14.95
C GLY A 236 -8.98 20.86 15.83
N GLN A 237 -10.18 20.30 15.82
CA GLN A 237 -10.51 19.09 16.57
C GLN A 237 -10.05 17.83 15.83
N PHE A 238 -9.46 16.89 16.57
CA PHE A 238 -9.10 15.56 16.05
C PHE A 238 -10.28 14.61 16.25
N TYR A 239 -10.59 13.76 15.28
CA TYR A 239 -11.58 12.70 15.35
C TYR A 239 -10.87 11.38 15.06
N THR A 240 -11.18 10.33 15.81
CA THR A 240 -10.56 9.02 15.64
C THR A 240 -11.65 7.97 15.61
N GLY A 241 -11.56 7.07 14.65
CA GLY A 241 -12.60 6.11 14.35
C GLY A 241 -12.08 4.79 13.82
N ARG A 242 -12.88 3.73 13.98
CA ARG A 242 -12.63 2.40 13.40
C ARG A 242 -13.57 2.16 12.23
N ARG A 243 -13.02 1.73 11.10
CA ARG A 243 -13.77 1.35 9.89
C ARG A 243 -14.68 0.17 10.20
N PHE A 244 -15.86 0.16 9.59
CA PHE A 244 -16.68 -1.03 9.53
C PHE A 244 -17.44 -1.06 8.21
N GLU A 245 -17.74 -2.26 7.73
CA GLU A 245 -18.51 -2.42 6.51
C GLU A 245 -19.98 -2.05 6.75
N PRO A 246 -20.71 -1.50 5.76
CA PRO A 246 -22.12 -1.16 5.93
C PRO A 246 -22.94 -2.30 6.56
N ARG A 247 -22.66 -3.55 6.18
CA ARG A 247 -23.31 -4.76 6.73
C ARG A 247 -23.20 -4.92 8.25
N ASP A 248 -22.21 -4.31 8.89
CA ASP A 248 -21.95 -4.38 10.33
C ASP A 248 -22.68 -3.27 11.12
N LEU A 249 -23.47 -2.42 10.45
CA LEU A 249 -24.34 -1.45 11.11
C LEU A 249 -25.27 -2.05 12.20
N PRO A 250 -25.84 -3.27 12.07
CA PRO A 250 -26.59 -3.90 13.16
C PRO A 250 -25.74 -4.12 14.41
N ALA A 251 -24.49 -4.57 14.26
CA ALA A 251 -23.57 -4.82 15.38
C ALA A 251 -23.21 -3.50 16.08
N PHE A 252 -22.90 -2.45 15.31
CA PHE A 252 -22.69 -1.10 15.85
C PHE A 252 -23.90 -0.62 16.68
N MET A 253 -25.11 -0.74 16.14
CA MET A 253 -26.33 -0.29 16.82
C MET A 253 -26.74 -1.17 18.01
N ALA A 254 -26.17 -2.37 18.12
CA ALA A 254 -26.29 -3.25 19.28
C ALA A 254 -25.22 -2.99 20.35
N GLY A 255 -24.20 -2.17 20.06
CA GLY A 255 -23.04 -1.97 20.93
C GLY A 255 -22.07 -3.15 20.94
N GLU A 256 -22.06 -3.94 19.86
CA GLU A 256 -21.19 -5.09 19.66
C GLU A 256 -19.89 -4.66 18.96
N ALA A 257 -18.93 -5.59 18.85
CA ALA A 257 -17.67 -5.33 18.16
C ALA A 257 -17.90 -5.09 16.66
N VAL A 258 -17.16 -4.15 16.09
CA VAL A 258 -17.10 -3.90 14.64
C VAL A 258 -15.64 -3.82 14.17
N PRO A 259 -15.25 -4.49 13.06
CA PRO A 259 -16.06 -5.41 12.26
C PRO A 259 -16.58 -6.60 13.07
N ALA A 260 -17.77 -7.10 12.73
CA ALA A 260 -18.31 -8.28 13.40
C ALA A 260 -17.46 -9.49 13.00
N GLU A 261 -17.14 -10.39 13.95
CA GLU A 261 -16.50 -11.66 13.61
C GLU A 261 -17.35 -12.38 12.55
N GLU A 262 -16.73 -12.96 11.52
CA GLU A 262 -17.43 -13.82 10.55
C GLU A 262 -17.91 -15.11 11.25
N GLY A 263 -18.98 -15.00 12.01
CA GLY A 263 -19.59 -16.06 12.80
C GLY A 263 -20.86 -16.58 12.15
N ASP A 264 -20.76 -17.75 11.52
CA ASP A 264 -21.80 -18.77 11.39
C ASP A 264 -23.24 -18.29 11.10
N ALA A 265 -23.45 -17.73 9.92
CA ALA A 265 -24.79 -17.66 9.33
C ALA A 265 -25.25 -19.01 8.73
N HIS A 266 -24.90 -20.16 9.32
CA HIS A 266 -25.45 -21.46 8.94
C HIS A 266 -25.57 -22.46 10.13
N GLY A 267 -26.73 -22.44 10.79
CA GLY A 267 -27.49 -23.67 11.09
C GLY A 267 -27.10 -24.54 12.29
N HIS A 268 -27.95 -24.46 13.32
CA HIS A 268 -28.44 -25.56 14.18
C HIS A 268 -27.46 -26.45 14.97
N GLY A 269 -27.67 -26.48 16.30
CA GLY A 269 -27.65 -27.74 17.05
C GLY A 269 -27.23 -27.65 18.51
N GLU A 270 -28.18 -27.87 19.41
CA GLU A 270 -27.94 -28.19 20.82
C GLU A 270 -26.88 -29.28 21.01
N GLY A 271 -26.04 -29.15 22.03
CA GLY A 271 -25.24 -30.28 22.52
C GLY A 271 -24.18 -29.90 23.56
N GLY A 272 -24.57 -29.78 24.83
CA GLY A 272 -23.62 -29.66 25.92
C GLY A 272 -22.86 -30.96 26.21
N HIS A 273 -21.62 -30.87 26.70
CA HIS A 273 -21.17 -31.57 27.91
C HIS A 273 -19.76 -31.15 28.36
N HIS A 274 -19.63 -31.10 29.68
CA HIS A 274 -18.44 -30.99 30.53
C HIS A 274 -17.18 -31.78 30.14
N GLY A 275 -16.02 -31.28 30.61
CA GLY A 275 -14.86 -32.13 30.92
C GLY A 275 -13.61 -31.37 31.37
N ASP A 276 -13.43 -31.22 32.69
CA ASP A 276 -12.16 -30.87 33.35
C ASP A 276 -11.03 -31.85 33.02
N GLY A 277 -9.78 -31.36 33.02
CA GLY A 277 -8.59 -32.21 32.96
C GLY A 277 -7.28 -31.42 33.12
N GLU A 278 -6.87 -31.21 34.37
CA GLU A 278 -5.54 -30.72 34.76
C GLU A 278 -4.40 -31.64 34.28
N GLY A 279 -3.23 -31.04 34.00
CA GLY A 279 -1.96 -31.75 33.87
C GLY A 279 -0.78 -30.80 33.61
N GLY A 280 -0.24 -30.19 34.66
CA GLY A 280 0.96 -29.34 34.58
C GLY A 280 2.29 -30.11 34.69
N HIS A 281 3.38 -29.46 34.27
CA HIS A 281 4.79 -29.56 34.72
C HIS A 281 5.61 -28.54 33.86
N HIS A 282 6.09 -27.38 34.34
CA HIS A 282 7.16 -26.99 35.28
C HIS A 282 8.58 -26.84 34.67
N HIS A 283 9.20 -25.68 35.00
CA HIS A 283 10.59 -25.20 34.84
C HIS A 283 10.92 -24.42 33.54
N GLY A 284 11.52 -23.22 33.58
CA GLY A 284 12.11 -22.44 34.68
C GLY A 284 12.54 -21.03 34.27
N ASP A 285 12.85 -20.22 35.28
CA ASP A 285 13.33 -18.81 35.29
C ASP A 285 14.48 -18.49 34.32
N GLY A 286 14.51 -17.22 33.86
CA GLY A 286 15.70 -16.61 33.27
C GLY A 286 15.46 -15.21 32.68
N ASP A 287 15.47 -14.21 33.57
CA ASP A 287 15.79 -12.77 33.42
C ASP A 287 15.64 -12.05 32.07
N GLU A 288 14.91 -10.94 32.17
CA GLU A 288 14.81 -9.78 31.27
C GLU A 288 16.17 -9.10 31.07
N ASP A 289 16.50 -8.79 29.82
CA ASP A 289 17.40 -7.69 29.47
C ASP A 289 16.77 -6.89 28.31
N GLU A 290 16.61 -5.58 28.55
CA GLU A 290 16.01 -4.60 27.66
C GLU A 290 16.98 -4.12 26.55
N ARG A 291 16.36 -3.65 25.44
CA ARG A 291 16.76 -2.60 24.46
C ARG A 291 17.04 -3.11 23.02
N PRO A 292 16.87 -2.25 21.99
CA PRO A 292 15.62 -1.62 21.52
C PRO A 292 15.39 -1.90 20.01
N ALA A 293 14.16 -2.08 19.56
CA ALA A 293 13.88 -2.30 18.14
C ALA A 293 13.85 -0.96 17.38
N THR A 294 14.70 -0.84 16.37
CA THR A 294 14.78 0.25 15.39
C THR A 294 14.02 -0.12 14.11
N ASP A 295 13.29 0.88 13.60
CA ASP A 295 12.87 1.20 12.22
C ASP A 295 13.23 0.26 11.05
N HIS A 296 12.24 -0.23 10.26
CA HIS A 296 12.45 -1.26 9.21
C HIS A 296 11.48 -1.17 8.00
N GLY A 297 11.52 -0.09 7.20
CA GLY A 297 10.74 -0.02 5.94
C GLY A 297 11.54 0.49 4.74
N ALA A 298 11.98 1.75 4.80
CA ALA A 298 12.98 2.27 3.85
C ALA A 298 14.37 1.69 4.15
N ASP A 299 14.66 1.48 5.43
CA ASP A 299 15.85 0.75 5.88
C ASP A 299 15.81 -0.72 5.44
N VAL A 300 14.62 -1.31 5.23
CA VAL A 300 14.53 -2.71 4.75
C VAL A 300 14.88 -2.82 3.28
N ARG A 301 14.41 -1.98 2.34
CA ARG A 301 14.84 -2.12 0.93
C ARG A 301 16.32 -1.85 0.74
N SER A 302 16.88 -0.83 1.40
CA SER A 302 18.32 -0.56 1.35
C SER A 302 19.15 -1.58 2.15
N ALA A 303 18.66 -2.14 3.26
CA ALA A 303 19.32 -3.24 3.98
C ALA A 303 19.18 -4.59 3.24
N LEU A 304 18.06 -4.85 2.58
CA LEU A 304 17.80 -6.01 1.74
C LEU A 304 18.64 -5.97 0.46
N GLU A 305 18.81 -4.79 -0.15
CA GLU A 305 19.78 -4.55 -1.22
C GLU A 305 21.23 -4.65 -0.69
N GLU A 306 21.50 -4.31 0.57
CA GLU A 306 22.75 -4.59 1.27
C GLU A 306 23.03 -6.08 1.51
N GLU A 307 21.98 -6.88 1.69
CA GLU A 307 21.99 -8.33 1.92
C GLU A 307 21.80 -9.18 0.64
N GLY A 308 21.44 -8.60 -0.52
CA GLY A 308 21.31 -9.31 -1.82
C GLY A 308 19.91 -9.77 -2.22
N VAL A 309 18.87 -9.11 -1.69
CA VAL A 309 17.44 -9.42 -1.86
C VAL A 309 16.79 -8.37 -2.79
N TYR A 310 16.10 -8.81 -3.85
CA TYR A 310 15.55 -7.95 -4.90
C TYR A 310 14.01 -8.10 -5.00
N GLY A 311 13.24 -7.01 -4.97
CA GLY A 311 11.77 -7.02 -5.02
C GLY A 311 11.18 -6.14 -6.14
N GLY A 312 10.07 -6.56 -6.77
CA GLY A 312 9.44 -5.79 -7.87
C GLY A 312 8.09 -6.33 -8.37
N GLN A 313 7.42 -5.55 -9.22
CA GLN A 313 6.13 -5.90 -9.86
C GLN A 313 6.37 -6.28 -11.33
N PRO A 314 5.83 -7.42 -11.85
CA PRO A 314 5.90 -7.73 -13.25
C PRO A 314 4.96 -6.90 -14.13
N HIS A 315 5.43 -6.53 -15.32
CA HIS A 315 4.64 -5.74 -16.26
C HIS A 315 3.39 -6.49 -16.72
N GLY A 316 2.22 -5.91 -16.46
CA GLY A 316 0.93 -6.35 -17.00
C GLY A 316 0.21 -7.43 -16.20
N GLU A 317 0.61 -7.69 -14.95
CA GLU A 317 -0.09 -8.58 -14.02
C GLU A 317 -0.21 -7.96 -12.61
N ASP A 318 -1.31 -8.26 -11.91
CA ASP A 318 -1.61 -7.80 -10.54
C ASP A 318 -0.92 -8.69 -9.47
N VAL A 319 0.38 -8.92 -9.61
CA VAL A 319 1.18 -9.73 -8.66
C VAL A 319 2.52 -9.08 -8.35
N TYR A 320 3.17 -9.42 -7.24
CA TYR A 320 4.44 -8.89 -6.76
C TYR A 320 5.42 -10.05 -6.52
N ALA A 321 6.69 -9.87 -6.86
CA ALA A 321 7.69 -10.92 -6.69
C ALA A 321 8.91 -10.43 -5.89
N VAL A 322 9.42 -11.32 -5.04
CA VAL A 322 10.67 -11.19 -4.29
C VAL A 322 11.62 -12.26 -4.79
N VAL A 323 12.84 -11.89 -5.16
CA VAL A 323 13.88 -12.79 -5.65
C VAL A 323 15.17 -12.57 -4.86
N LEU A 324 15.76 -13.67 -4.40
CA LEU A 324 17.05 -13.71 -3.69
C LEU A 324 18.01 -14.63 -4.39
N TYR A 325 19.31 -14.41 -4.21
CA TYR A 325 20.35 -15.32 -4.64
C TYR A 325 21.12 -15.86 -3.42
N SER A 326 21.55 -17.11 -3.47
CA SER A 326 22.30 -17.77 -2.40
C SER A 326 23.41 -18.68 -2.95
N ASP A 327 24.56 -18.63 -2.28
CA ASP A 327 25.72 -19.52 -2.50
C ASP A 327 25.71 -20.73 -1.53
N ALA A 328 24.65 -20.89 -0.73
CA ALA A 328 24.48 -22.06 0.13
C ALA A 328 24.33 -23.35 -0.69
N ASP A 329 24.53 -24.50 -0.02
CA ASP A 329 24.27 -25.78 -0.65
C ASP A 329 22.80 -25.85 -1.11
N PRO A 330 22.52 -26.18 -2.38
CA PRO A 330 21.16 -26.15 -2.90
C PRO A 330 20.19 -27.10 -2.18
N ASP A 331 20.67 -28.21 -1.59
CA ASP A 331 19.83 -29.14 -0.84
C ASP A 331 19.44 -28.52 0.51
N GLU A 332 20.39 -27.88 1.19
CA GLU A 332 20.16 -27.16 2.44
C GLU A 332 19.20 -25.98 2.25
N LEU A 333 19.41 -25.17 1.19
CA LEU A 333 18.54 -24.04 0.88
C LEU A 333 17.10 -24.50 0.54
N PHE A 334 16.97 -25.62 -0.16
CA PHE A 334 15.66 -26.17 -0.50
C PHE A 334 14.88 -26.63 0.72
N ASP A 335 15.52 -27.32 1.67
CA ASP A 335 14.87 -27.77 2.91
C ASP A 335 14.37 -26.58 3.76
N GLU A 336 15.15 -25.50 3.86
CA GLU A 336 14.76 -24.27 4.57
C GLU A 336 13.59 -23.54 3.87
N VAL A 337 13.63 -23.46 2.54
CA VAL A 337 12.54 -22.87 1.75
C VAL A 337 11.27 -23.71 1.83
N GLU A 338 11.34 -25.04 1.85
CA GLU A 338 10.17 -25.91 2.05
C GLU A 338 9.51 -25.64 3.41
N GLY A 339 10.31 -25.48 4.46
CA GLY A 339 9.85 -25.10 5.79
C GLY A 339 9.12 -23.75 5.81
N LEU A 340 9.72 -22.72 5.22
CA LEU A 340 9.11 -21.38 5.12
C LEU A 340 7.85 -21.37 4.25
N ARG A 341 7.88 -22.06 3.10
CA ARG A 341 6.76 -22.15 2.16
C ARG A 341 5.50 -22.71 2.83
N SER A 342 5.63 -23.69 3.73
CA SER A 342 4.49 -24.24 4.45
C SER A 342 3.71 -23.19 5.25
N ASN A 343 4.39 -22.14 5.73
CA ASN A 343 3.76 -21.01 6.42
C ASN A 343 3.13 -20.03 5.43
N PHE A 344 3.71 -19.86 4.24
CA PHE A 344 3.21 -18.97 3.20
C PHE A 344 1.95 -19.49 2.52
N GLU A 345 1.83 -20.81 2.37
CA GLU A 345 0.64 -21.47 1.81
C GLU A 345 -0.65 -21.25 2.64
N HIS A 346 -0.54 -20.65 3.83
CA HIS A 346 -1.69 -20.26 4.66
C HIS A 346 -2.26 -18.88 4.32
N TYR A 347 -1.61 -18.11 3.46
CA TYR A 347 -2.07 -16.81 3.01
C TYR A 347 -2.71 -16.91 1.63
N ASP A 348 -3.95 -16.44 1.50
CA ASP A 348 -4.69 -16.47 0.22
C ASP A 348 -3.99 -15.66 -0.88
N SER A 349 -3.17 -14.67 -0.52
CA SER A 349 -2.37 -13.85 -1.44
C SER A 349 -1.07 -14.51 -1.88
N HIS A 350 -0.73 -15.71 -1.42
CA HIS A 350 0.48 -16.44 -1.81
C HIS A 350 0.27 -17.17 -3.14
N VAL A 351 1.11 -16.87 -4.14
CA VAL A 351 1.01 -17.49 -5.46
C VAL A 351 1.99 -18.66 -5.60
N LYS A 352 3.28 -18.43 -5.27
CA LYS A 352 4.31 -19.48 -5.26
C LYS A 352 5.56 -19.06 -4.49
N THR A 353 6.29 -20.02 -3.96
CA THR A 353 7.70 -19.86 -3.54
C THR A 353 8.49 -21.06 -4.06
N ALA A 354 9.58 -20.82 -4.77
CA ALA A 354 10.36 -21.87 -5.44
C ALA A 354 11.86 -21.58 -5.46
N VAL A 355 12.65 -22.66 -5.51
CA VAL A 355 14.10 -22.63 -5.63
C VAL A 355 14.51 -22.96 -7.06
N TYR A 356 15.33 -22.12 -7.64
CA TYR A 356 15.81 -22.19 -9.02
C TYR A 356 17.33 -22.38 -9.04
N GLN A 357 17.80 -23.32 -9.85
CA GLN A 357 19.23 -23.65 -9.97
C GLN A 357 19.69 -23.56 -11.42
N SER A 358 20.91 -23.06 -11.64
CA SER A 358 21.57 -23.12 -12.95
C SER A 358 22.44 -24.37 -13.08
N ASP A 359 22.59 -24.87 -14.31
CA ASP A 359 23.61 -25.88 -14.65
C ASP A 359 25.03 -25.27 -14.76
N GLY A 360 25.14 -23.94 -14.75
CA GLY A 360 26.39 -23.17 -14.76
C GLY A 360 26.86 -22.74 -13.37
N ASP A 361 27.77 -21.75 -13.31
CA ASP A 361 28.35 -21.23 -12.07
C ASP A 361 27.48 -20.13 -11.41
N ALA A 362 26.23 -19.96 -11.82
CA ALA A 362 25.34 -18.94 -11.27
C ALA A 362 24.78 -19.35 -9.89
N PRO A 363 24.61 -18.39 -8.96
CA PRO A 363 24.08 -18.67 -7.62
C PRO A 363 22.64 -19.20 -7.70
N THR A 364 22.24 -19.98 -6.71
CA THR A 364 20.88 -20.52 -6.60
C THR A 364 19.93 -19.37 -6.31
N ALA A 365 18.80 -19.27 -7.01
CA ALA A 365 17.81 -18.23 -6.76
C ALA A 365 16.60 -18.77 -5.99
N VAL A 366 16.05 -17.97 -5.08
CA VAL A 366 14.76 -18.22 -4.45
C VAL A 366 13.81 -17.14 -4.91
N ALA A 367 12.67 -17.51 -5.49
CA ALA A 367 11.66 -16.56 -5.91
C ALA A 367 10.32 -16.84 -5.26
N SER A 368 9.72 -15.80 -4.70
CA SER A 368 8.38 -15.81 -4.09
C SER A 368 7.47 -14.81 -4.77
N VAL A 369 6.26 -15.23 -5.15
CA VAL A 369 5.27 -14.44 -5.89
C VAL A 369 3.98 -14.34 -5.06
N TRP A 370 3.40 -13.15 -5.03
CA TRP A 370 2.30 -12.74 -4.18
C TRP A 370 1.28 -11.89 -4.95
N GLU A 371 0.01 -11.87 -4.56
CA GLU A 371 -1.01 -11.01 -5.20
C GLU A 371 -0.94 -9.56 -4.73
N THR A 372 -0.37 -9.29 -3.55
CA THR A 372 -0.29 -7.95 -2.96
C THR A 372 1.15 -7.56 -2.61
N GLN A 373 1.43 -6.26 -2.69
CA GLN A 373 2.75 -5.71 -2.38
C GLN A 373 3.11 -5.91 -0.90
N SER A 374 2.13 -5.71 -0.02
CA SER A 374 2.31 -5.85 1.43
C SER A 374 2.68 -7.28 1.83
N ALA A 375 2.09 -8.29 1.18
CA ALA A 375 2.44 -9.69 1.43
C ALA A 375 3.84 -10.04 0.91
N ALA A 376 4.22 -9.50 -0.26
CA ALA A 376 5.57 -9.62 -0.79
C ALA A 376 6.62 -8.96 0.13
N ASP A 377 6.35 -7.73 0.60
CA ASP A 377 7.24 -7.00 1.51
C ASP A 377 7.36 -7.70 2.88
N THR A 378 6.29 -8.34 3.35
CA THR A 378 6.35 -9.15 4.58
C THR A 378 7.17 -10.43 4.38
N ALA A 379 6.96 -11.12 3.26
CA ALA A 379 7.67 -12.35 2.94
C ALA A 379 9.17 -12.13 2.69
N SER A 380 9.56 -10.97 2.14
CA SER A 380 10.96 -10.65 1.88
C SER A 380 11.81 -10.66 3.15
N GLY A 381 11.26 -10.19 4.29
CA GLY A 381 11.94 -10.22 5.58
C GLY A 381 12.16 -11.62 6.15
N PHE A 382 11.29 -12.59 5.84
CA PHE A 382 11.51 -13.99 6.22
C PHE A 382 12.49 -14.69 5.27
N LEU A 383 12.45 -14.33 4.00
CA LEU A 383 13.30 -14.92 2.98
C LEU A 383 14.75 -14.40 3.04
N SER A 384 14.99 -13.23 3.61
CA SER A 384 16.35 -12.70 3.86
C SER A 384 17.13 -13.48 4.91
N ASP A 385 16.45 -14.23 5.78
CA ASP A 385 17.08 -15.06 6.83
C ASP A 385 17.56 -16.42 6.30
N LEU A 386 17.37 -16.71 5.01
CA LEU A 386 17.81 -17.96 4.38
C LEU A 386 19.35 -18.08 4.40
N PRO A 387 19.89 -19.31 4.40
CA PRO A 387 21.33 -19.50 4.46
C PRO A 387 22.03 -18.97 3.20
N GLY A 388 23.16 -18.30 3.40
CA GLY A 388 24.11 -17.96 2.34
C GLY A 388 23.60 -16.98 1.29
N ILE A 389 22.67 -16.08 1.63
CA ILE A 389 22.23 -15.02 0.71
C ILE A 389 23.42 -14.19 0.24
N VAL A 390 23.48 -13.96 -1.06
CA VAL A 390 24.51 -13.17 -1.73
C VAL A 390 23.86 -12.20 -2.71
N ARG A 391 24.52 -11.06 -2.92
CA ARG A 391 24.27 -10.23 -4.11
C ARG A 391 24.63 -11.01 -5.37
N GLN A 392 23.88 -10.82 -6.44
CA GLN A 392 24.14 -11.52 -7.69
C GLN A 392 25.55 -11.19 -8.23
N ALA A 393 26.27 -12.17 -8.77
CA ALA A 393 27.64 -11.99 -9.28
C ALA A 393 27.75 -10.77 -10.23
N GLY A 394 28.69 -9.87 -9.96
CA GLY A 394 28.88 -8.59 -10.67
C GLY A 394 28.48 -7.34 -9.88
N ASP A 395 27.96 -7.50 -8.66
CA ASP A 395 27.63 -6.41 -7.74
C ASP A 395 28.87 -5.85 -7.02
N ASP A 396 29.57 -4.90 -7.66
CA ASP A 396 30.50 -4.02 -6.94
C ASP A 396 29.67 -2.86 -6.35
N ALA A 397 29.64 -2.73 -5.02
CA ALA A 397 28.97 -1.61 -4.31
C ALA A 397 29.50 -0.19 -4.67
N ALA A 398 30.39 -0.09 -5.64
CA ALA A 398 30.97 1.14 -6.19
C ALA A 398 30.54 1.42 -7.65
N ALA A 399 29.75 0.55 -8.28
CA ALA A 399 29.22 0.73 -9.63
C ALA A 399 27.69 0.83 -9.56
N ASP A 400 27.14 1.97 -9.98
CA ASP A 400 25.71 2.18 -10.20
C ASP A 400 25.27 1.24 -11.36
N THR A 401 25.00 -0.02 -11.05
CA THR A 401 24.46 -1.00 -12.01
C THR A 401 22.98 -1.21 -11.72
N TRP A 402 22.14 -1.29 -12.75
CA TRP A 402 20.71 -1.52 -12.58
C TRP A 402 20.46 -3.00 -12.29
N GLY A 403 19.81 -3.25 -11.14
CA GLY A 403 19.43 -4.57 -10.64
C GLY A 403 18.39 -5.28 -11.53
N THR A 404 18.38 -6.59 -11.41
CA THR A 404 17.95 -7.55 -12.43
C THR A 404 16.48 -7.48 -12.81
N MET A 405 16.21 -7.68 -14.09
CA MET A 405 14.88 -8.03 -14.58
C MET A 405 14.72 -9.56 -14.54
N GLY A 406 13.89 -10.05 -13.62
CA GLY A 406 13.58 -11.46 -13.46
C GLY A 406 12.41 -11.88 -14.35
N MET A 407 12.62 -12.83 -15.26
CA MET A 407 11.58 -13.30 -16.18
C MET A 407 11.23 -14.77 -15.91
N PHE A 408 10.00 -15.05 -15.49
CA PHE A 408 9.49 -16.39 -15.26
C PHE A 408 8.84 -16.96 -16.51
N TYR A 409 9.21 -18.19 -16.86
CA TYR A 409 8.73 -18.90 -18.04
C TYR A 409 8.30 -20.33 -17.66
N ALA A 410 7.04 -20.66 -17.89
CA ALA A 410 6.61 -22.05 -17.91
C ALA A 410 6.72 -22.60 -19.34
N THR A 411 7.56 -23.60 -19.57
CA THR A 411 7.76 -24.22 -20.88
C THR A 411 6.90 -25.47 -21.03
N LYS A 412 6.51 -25.83 -22.28
CA LYS A 412 5.89 -27.15 -22.52
C LYS A 412 6.96 -28.23 -22.35
N PRO A 413 6.68 -29.36 -21.67
CA PRO A 413 7.69 -30.39 -21.40
C PRO A 413 8.42 -30.91 -22.64
N GLU A 414 7.71 -31.07 -23.76
CA GLU A 414 8.29 -31.51 -25.03
C GLU A 414 9.12 -30.44 -25.77
N LYS A 415 9.09 -29.19 -25.28
CA LYS A 415 9.77 -28.02 -25.85
C LYS A 415 10.87 -27.44 -24.97
N ARG A 416 11.10 -28.02 -23.79
CA ARG A 416 12.14 -27.57 -22.86
C ARG A 416 13.53 -27.54 -23.50
N THR A 417 13.94 -28.60 -24.20
CA THR A 417 15.24 -28.63 -24.90
C THR A 417 15.34 -27.55 -25.96
N ASP A 418 14.28 -27.37 -26.77
CA ASP A 418 14.22 -26.30 -27.77
C ASP A 418 14.38 -24.91 -27.10
N PHE A 419 13.79 -24.70 -25.91
CA PHE A 419 13.90 -23.46 -25.13
C PHE A 419 15.32 -23.19 -24.64
N VAL A 420 15.98 -24.18 -24.05
CA VAL A 420 17.36 -24.05 -23.56
C VAL A 420 18.33 -23.75 -24.71
N GLU A 421 18.23 -24.47 -25.84
CA GLU A 421 19.08 -24.22 -27.02
C GLU A 421 18.85 -22.81 -27.61
N LYS A 422 17.60 -22.36 -27.62
CA LYS A 422 17.27 -21.00 -28.07
C LYS A 422 17.80 -19.95 -27.11
N PHE A 423 17.71 -20.18 -25.80
CA PHE A 423 18.28 -19.31 -24.78
C PHE A 423 19.79 -19.14 -24.97
N GLU A 424 20.54 -20.23 -25.17
CA GLU A 424 21.98 -20.15 -25.47
C GLU A 424 22.26 -19.29 -26.71
N THR A 425 21.42 -19.41 -27.75
CA THR A 425 21.55 -18.60 -28.96
C THR A 425 21.35 -17.11 -28.68
N VAL A 426 20.35 -16.75 -27.86
CA VAL A 426 20.05 -15.36 -27.47
C VAL A 426 21.12 -14.83 -26.52
N GLY A 427 21.62 -15.64 -25.58
CA GLY A 427 22.71 -15.30 -24.67
C GLY A 427 23.98 -14.87 -25.42
N ASN A 428 24.31 -15.54 -26.53
CA ASN A 428 25.43 -15.14 -27.39
C ASN A 428 25.22 -13.77 -28.06
N VAL A 429 23.97 -13.40 -28.37
CA VAL A 429 23.65 -12.07 -28.92
C VAL A 429 23.76 -11.01 -27.83
N LEU A 430 23.23 -11.31 -26.64
CA LEU A 430 23.27 -10.43 -25.48
C LEU A 430 24.71 -10.10 -25.05
N ALA A 431 25.60 -11.09 -25.07
CA ALA A 431 27.01 -10.90 -24.67
C ALA A 431 27.78 -9.86 -25.51
N ASP A 432 27.30 -9.56 -26.72
CA ASP A 432 27.90 -8.56 -27.62
C ASP A 432 27.17 -7.19 -27.54
N MET A 433 26.16 -7.04 -26.68
CA MET A 433 25.38 -5.80 -26.55
C MET A 433 26.01 -4.81 -25.57
N ASP A 434 26.06 -3.55 -26.00
CA ASP A 434 26.46 -2.44 -25.12
C ASP A 434 25.49 -2.34 -23.93
N GLY A 435 26.03 -2.24 -22.72
CA GLY A 435 25.27 -2.16 -21.49
C GLY A 435 24.75 -3.50 -20.94
N HIS A 436 24.99 -4.64 -21.60
CA HIS A 436 24.67 -5.97 -21.05
C HIS A 436 25.80 -6.46 -20.12
N ILE A 437 25.45 -6.97 -18.93
CA ILE A 437 26.43 -7.47 -17.95
C ILE A 437 26.45 -9.01 -17.93
N THR A 438 25.32 -9.64 -17.60
CA THR A 438 25.19 -11.09 -17.57
C THR A 438 23.74 -11.52 -17.77
N THR A 439 23.51 -12.75 -18.22
CA THR A 439 22.17 -13.36 -18.23
C THR A 439 22.27 -14.85 -18.00
N ASP A 440 21.58 -15.31 -16.97
CA ASP A 440 21.61 -16.69 -16.50
C ASP A 440 20.22 -17.31 -16.62
N LEU A 441 20.17 -18.59 -17.03
CA LEU A 441 18.98 -19.41 -17.03
C LEU A 441 19.04 -20.36 -15.83
N LEU A 442 17.97 -20.34 -15.04
CA LEU A 442 17.79 -21.19 -13.88
C LEU A 442 16.51 -22.01 -14.05
N ALA A 443 16.52 -23.24 -13.56
CA ALA A 443 15.38 -24.16 -13.60
C ALA A 443 14.88 -24.42 -12.17
N ASN A 444 13.56 -24.44 -11.99
CA ASN A 444 12.96 -24.81 -10.72
C ASN A 444 13.30 -26.26 -10.38
N ARG A 445 13.73 -26.49 -9.14
CA ARG A 445 14.16 -27.78 -8.63
C ARG A 445 13.03 -28.82 -8.59
N GLU A 446 11.78 -28.38 -8.42
CA GLU A 446 10.60 -29.26 -8.34
C GLU A 446 9.91 -29.44 -9.70
N ASP A 447 10.04 -28.47 -10.61
CA ASP A 447 9.53 -28.55 -11.98
C ASP A 447 10.52 -27.93 -12.96
N GLU A 448 11.29 -28.79 -13.64
CA GLU A 448 12.30 -28.37 -14.62
C GLU A 448 11.75 -27.61 -15.84
N ASN A 449 10.43 -27.49 -15.97
CA ASN A 449 9.76 -26.70 -17.01
C ASN A 449 9.44 -25.27 -16.56
N ASP A 450 9.44 -24.99 -15.25
CA ASP A 450 9.34 -23.65 -14.66
C ASP A 450 10.75 -23.05 -14.58
N MET A 451 11.00 -22.06 -15.42
CA MET A 451 12.33 -21.49 -15.64
C MET A 451 12.34 -20.02 -15.22
N PHE A 452 13.49 -19.57 -14.75
CA PHE A 452 13.74 -18.19 -14.35
C PHE A 452 14.96 -17.67 -15.12
N ILE A 453 14.79 -16.56 -15.84
CA ILE A 453 15.89 -15.85 -16.49
C ILE A 453 16.24 -14.63 -15.64
N ALA A 454 17.48 -14.58 -15.17
CA ALA A 454 18.05 -13.45 -14.46
C ALA A 454 18.98 -12.68 -15.40
N SER A 455 18.65 -11.43 -15.73
CA SER A 455 19.43 -10.59 -16.66
C SER A 455 19.86 -9.25 -16.02
N ARG A 456 21.15 -8.90 -16.11
CA ARG A 456 21.75 -7.66 -15.57
C ARG A 456 22.24 -6.71 -16.67
N TRP A 457 22.06 -5.41 -16.42
CA TRP A 457 22.35 -4.32 -17.36
C TRP A 457 23.03 -3.14 -16.64
N GLU A 458 23.83 -2.36 -17.37
CA GLU A 458 24.47 -1.14 -16.85
C GLU A 458 23.43 -0.07 -16.50
N SER A 459 22.35 0.04 -17.28
CA SER A 459 21.24 0.95 -17.00
C SER A 459 19.88 0.41 -17.47
N GLN A 460 18.80 0.99 -16.95
CA GLN A 460 17.44 0.72 -17.41
C GLN A 460 17.28 1.01 -18.92
N ASP A 461 17.93 2.06 -19.42
CA ASP A 461 17.86 2.44 -20.84
C ASP A 461 18.50 1.37 -21.74
N ASP A 462 19.59 0.74 -21.30
CA ASP A 462 20.26 -0.34 -22.03
C ASP A 462 19.38 -1.60 -22.10
N ALA A 463 18.76 -1.96 -20.97
CA ALA A 463 17.78 -3.04 -20.92
C ALA A 463 16.58 -2.78 -21.86
N MET A 464 16.02 -1.57 -21.82
CA MET A 464 14.88 -1.18 -22.66
C MET A 464 15.25 -1.08 -24.14
N ALA A 465 16.51 -0.78 -24.48
CA ALA A 465 17.01 -0.83 -25.84
C ALA A 465 16.98 -2.26 -26.41
N PHE A 466 17.30 -3.28 -25.60
CA PHE A 466 17.14 -4.68 -26.00
C PHE A 466 15.68 -5.05 -26.25
N PHE A 467 14.74 -4.68 -25.38
CA PHE A 467 13.30 -4.96 -25.58
C PHE A 467 12.72 -4.36 -26.85
N ARG A 468 13.27 -3.23 -27.27
CA ARG A 468 12.84 -2.53 -28.50
C ARG A 468 13.58 -3.03 -29.74
N SER A 469 14.52 -3.96 -29.59
CA SER A 469 15.31 -4.48 -30.70
C SER A 469 14.53 -5.51 -31.53
N ASP A 470 14.88 -5.58 -32.81
CA ASP A 470 14.37 -6.63 -33.72
C ASP A 470 14.77 -8.04 -33.22
N ALA A 471 15.93 -8.16 -32.55
CA ALA A 471 16.42 -9.42 -31.98
C ALA A 471 15.53 -9.97 -30.83
N PHE A 472 14.99 -9.08 -29.99
CA PHE A 472 14.03 -9.46 -28.96
C PHE A 472 12.66 -9.81 -29.58
N SER A 473 12.20 -9.03 -30.56
CA SER A 473 10.94 -9.27 -31.27
C SER A 473 10.91 -10.66 -31.93
N ASP A 474 12.01 -11.06 -32.59
CA ASP A 474 12.18 -12.38 -33.19
C ASP A 474 12.18 -13.53 -32.15
N THR A 475 12.54 -13.23 -30.91
CA THR A 475 12.56 -14.20 -29.80
C THR A 475 11.17 -14.36 -29.17
N VAL A 476 10.41 -13.27 -29.05
CA VAL A 476 9.02 -13.27 -28.54
C VAL A 476 8.08 -14.04 -29.47
N ASP A 477 8.21 -13.85 -30.79
CA ASP A 477 7.38 -14.55 -31.76
C ASP A 477 7.61 -16.06 -31.75
N TRP A 478 8.83 -16.50 -31.45
CA TRP A 478 9.17 -17.92 -31.26
C TRP A 478 8.64 -18.49 -29.94
N GLY A 479 8.65 -17.71 -28.86
CA GLY A 479 8.22 -18.13 -27.52
C GLY A 479 6.76 -18.58 -27.43
N ARG A 480 5.87 -18.04 -28.29
CA ARG A 480 4.43 -18.37 -28.27
C ARG A 480 4.10 -19.85 -28.52
N ASP A 481 4.95 -20.56 -29.24
CA ASP A 481 4.73 -21.99 -29.54
C ASP A 481 5.36 -22.92 -28.49
N VAL A 482 6.24 -22.38 -27.65
CA VAL A 482 7.13 -23.13 -26.73
C VAL A 482 6.68 -23.03 -25.27
N LEU A 483 6.08 -21.90 -24.88
CA LEU A 483 5.61 -21.66 -23.52
C LEU A 483 4.25 -22.32 -23.26
N ALA A 484 4.10 -22.88 -22.05
CA ALA A 484 2.85 -23.42 -21.53
C ALA A 484 1.92 -22.31 -21.03
N ASP A 485 2.48 -21.26 -20.44
CA ASP A 485 1.77 -20.09 -19.94
C ASP A 485 2.39 -18.78 -20.42
N ARG A 486 1.70 -17.66 -20.15
CA ARG A 486 2.25 -16.33 -20.41
C ARG A 486 3.47 -16.07 -19.52
N PRO A 487 4.57 -15.54 -20.07
CA PRO A 487 5.75 -15.23 -19.28
C PRO A 487 5.50 -14.02 -18.39
N ARG A 488 6.08 -14.04 -17.18
CA ARG A 488 5.95 -12.94 -16.20
C ARG A 488 7.29 -12.23 -16.08
N HIS A 489 7.34 -10.94 -16.41
CA HIS A 489 8.58 -10.17 -16.43
C HIS A 489 8.59 -9.16 -15.29
N VAL A 490 9.35 -9.43 -14.23
CA VAL A 490 9.52 -8.58 -13.05
C VAL A 490 10.71 -7.66 -13.23
N PHE A 491 10.50 -6.37 -13.02
CA PHE A 491 11.57 -5.40 -12.94
C PHE A 491 11.88 -5.19 -11.47
N LEU A 492 13.05 -5.65 -11.05
CA LEU A 492 13.54 -5.46 -9.69
C LEU A 492 14.38 -4.18 -9.75
N ALA A 493 14.03 -3.19 -8.93
CA ALA A 493 14.79 -1.94 -8.83
C ALA A 493 16.09 -2.19 -8.07
#